data_AF-A0A7W9T0D2-F1
#
_entry.id   AF-A0A7W9T0D2-F1
#
_cell.length_a   1.000
_cell.length_b   1.000
_cell.length_c   1.000
_cell.angle_alpha   90.00
_cell.angle_beta   90.00
_cell.angle_gamma   90.00
#
_symmetry.space_group_name_H-M   'P 1'
#
loop_
_entity.id
_entity.type
_entity.pdbx_description
1 polymer ?
#
loop_
_entity_poly.entity_id
_entity_poly.type
_entity_poly.pdbx_seq_one_letter_code
_entity_poly.pdbx_strand_id
1 'polypeptide(L)'
;MSTQVYSDSIAELQEALAPARRQLVAHGVYQSLHSLADLRVFMQHHVFAVWDFMSLLKALQRELTCVEVPWVPRGNPATRRLINDIVLEEETDVDPEGNPASHFELYLRSMRECGADTAPIERLLAALAAGDPVGEALVKAQAPASVQEFVLDTFRIIESGKPHAVAAAFTFGREDVIPDMFRHLVHDLRQRFPGQLDTFTYYLDRHIQLDEEVHTPLAQQMVRELCGTNAQRWQESREVAARCMQARVALWDGIRTDLAQTQG
;
A
#
# COMPACT_ATOMS: atom_id res chain seq x y z
N MET A 1 31.05 -22.92 -23.21
CA MET A 1 29.74 -22.57 -22.63
C MET A 1 30.00 -21.46 -21.63
N SER A 2 29.74 -20.21 -22.02
CA SER A 2 29.95 -19.06 -21.15
C SER A 2 28.71 -18.91 -20.28
N THR A 3 28.83 -19.22 -18.99
CA THR A 3 27.89 -18.80 -17.97
C THR A 3 28.04 -17.28 -17.83
N GLN A 4 27.27 -16.55 -18.62
CA GLN A 4 27.02 -15.14 -18.37
C GLN A 4 26.33 -15.06 -17.01
N VAL A 5 27.08 -14.63 -16.00
CA VAL A 5 26.54 -14.21 -14.71
C VAL A 5 25.72 -12.97 -15.03
N TYR A 6 24.41 -13.14 -15.26
CA TYR A 6 23.49 -12.01 -15.23
C TYR A 6 23.65 -11.36 -13.86
N SER A 7 23.98 -10.08 -13.81
CA SER A 7 23.87 -9.35 -12.55
C SER A 7 22.41 -9.45 -12.10
N ASP A 8 22.20 -9.67 -10.80
CA ASP A 8 20.85 -9.72 -10.28
C ASP A 8 20.27 -8.30 -10.30
N SER A 9 19.57 -7.95 -11.39
CA SER A 9 19.01 -6.61 -11.60
C SER A 9 18.06 -6.18 -10.48
N ILE A 10 17.48 -7.14 -9.74
CA ILE A 10 16.72 -6.84 -8.52
C ILE A 10 17.67 -6.36 -7.41
N ALA A 11 18.80 -7.03 -7.19
CA ALA A 11 19.78 -6.62 -6.20
C ALA A 11 20.37 -5.23 -6.53
N GLU A 12 20.65 -4.94 -7.80
CA GLU A 12 21.08 -3.60 -8.23
C GLU A 12 20.02 -2.52 -7.98
N LEU A 13 18.75 -2.84 -8.27
CA LEU A 13 17.63 -1.95 -7.99
C LEU A 13 17.49 -1.72 -6.47
N GLN A 14 17.56 -2.77 -5.66
CA GLN A 14 17.49 -2.67 -4.20
C GLN A 14 18.63 -1.85 -3.60
N GLU A 15 19.86 -2.04 -4.09
CA GLU A 15 21.02 -1.23 -3.67
C GLU A 15 20.80 0.25 -4.00
N ALA A 16 20.27 0.55 -5.19
CA ALA A 16 19.95 1.91 -5.58
C ALA A 16 18.81 2.53 -4.75
N LEU A 17 17.88 1.72 -4.24
CA LEU A 17 16.80 2.15 -3.35
C LEU A 17 17.23 2.26 -1.88
N ALA A 18 18.38 1.72 -1.49
CA ALA A 18 18.83 1.67 -0.10
C ALA A 18 18.83 3.05 0.61
N PRO A 19 19.23 4.17 -0.02
CA PRO A 19 19.14 5.50 0.60
C PRO A 19 17.69 5.91 0.93
N ALA A 20 16.76 5.73 0.00
CA ALA A 20 15.35 6.06 0.20
C ALA A 20 14.70 5.15 1.25
N ARG A 21 15.05 3.85 1.24
CA ARG A 21 14.62 2.89 2.26
C ARG A 21 15.11 3.29 3.66
N ARG A 22 16.36 3.74 3.79
CA ARG A 22 16.88 4.24 5.08
C ARG A 22 16.11 5.46 5.58
N GLN A 23 15.71 6.37 4.70
CA GLN A 23 14.90 7.53 5.07
C GLN A 23 13.52 7.12 5.59
N LEU A 24 12.86 6.15 4.94
CA LEU A 24 11.59 5.59 5.41
C LEU A 24 11.74 4.94 6.79
N VAL A 25 12.71 4.05 6.96
CA VAL A 25 12.92 3.35 8.25
C VAL A 25 13.27 4.32 9.38
N ALA A 26 14.05 5.36 9.08
CA ALA A 26 14.41 6.40 10.05
C ALA A 26 13.30 7.43 10.28
N HIS A 27 12.17 7.36 9.56
CA HIS A 27 11.11 8.34 9.67
C HIS A 27 10.43 8.25 11.04
N GLY A 28 10.22 9.41 11.67
CA GLY A 28 9.73 9.53 13.05
C GLY A 28 8.22 9.39 13.26
N VAL A 29 7.45 8.97 12.24
CA VAL A 29 5.98 9.02 12.30
C VAL A 29 5.43 8.12 13.39
N TYR A 30 5.89 6.87 13.46
CA TYR A 30 5.43 5.91 14.45
C TYR A 30 5.88 6.29 15.87
N GLN A 31 7.07 6.89 16.01
CA GLN A 31 7.58 7.40 17.28
C GLN A 31 6.80 8.62 17.78
N SER A 32 6.07 9.31 16.90
CA SER A 32 5.26 10.48 17.26
C SER A 32 3.87 10.11 17.80
N LEU A 33 3.51 8.82 17.80
CA LEU A 33 2.22 8.33 18.25
C LEU A 33 2.30 7.91 19.74
N HIS A 34 1.56 8.58 20.61
CA HIS A 34 1.61 8.35 22.06
C HIS A 34 0.24 8.05 22.69
N SER A 35 -0.83 8.29 21.94
CA SER A 35 -2.20 8.20 22.40
C SER A 35 -3.13 7.64 21.33
N LEU A 36 -4.35 7.29 21.74
CA LEU A 36 -5.40 6.90 20.82
C LEU A 36 -5.79 8.05 19.87
N ALA A 37 -5.70 9.30 20.33
CA ALA A 37 -5.96 10.48 19.49
C ALA A 37 -4.93 10.60 18.37
N ASP A 38 -3.64 10.40 18.68
CA ASP A 38 -2.58 10.39 17.66
C ASP A 38 -2.82 9.26 16.64
N LEU A 39 -3.21 8.07 17.10
CA LEU A 39 -3.53 6.94 16.23
C LEU A 39 -4.70 7.26 15.29
N ARG A 40 -5.76 7.93 15.76
CA ARG A 40 -6.89 8.36 14.91
C ARG A 40 -6.42 9.29 13.78
N VAL A 41 -5.57 10.27 14.09
CA VAL A 41 -4.99 11.17 13.09
C VAL A 41 -4.18 10.39 12.05
N PHE A 42 -3.34 9.46 12.51
CA PHE A 42 -2.60 8.57 11.61
C PHE A 42 -3.55 7.80 10.67
N MET A 43 -4.59 7.16 11.23
CA MET A 43 -5.53 6.35 10.44
C MET A 43 -6.33 7.19 9.43
N GLN A 44 -6.72 8.41 9.80
CA GLN A 44 -7.44 9.34 8.91
C GLN A 44 -6.65 9.72 7.65
N HIS A 45 -5.33 9.75 7.72
CA HIS A 45 -4.46 9.94 6.55
C HIS A 45 -4.15 8.61 5.86
N HIS A 46 -3.79 7.59 6.62
CA HIS A 46 -3.30 6.33 6.11
C HIS A 46 -4.38 5.50 5.38
N VAL A 47 -5.65 5.66 5.74
CA VAL A 47 -6.76 4.95 5.07
C VAL A 47 -6.80 5.17 3.55
N PHE A 48 -6.35 6.32 3.06
CA PHE A 48 -6.24 6.60 1.64
C PHE A 48 -5.13 5.79 0.96
N ALA A 49 -4.06 5.47 1.68
CA ALA A 49 -3.00 4.59 1.21
C ALA A 49 -3.42 3.11 1.19
N VAL A 50 -4.25 2.70 2.16
CA VAL A 50 -4.88 1.37 2.15
C VAL A 50 -5.81 1.24 0.95
N TRP A 51 -6.58 2.29 0.66
CA TRP A 51 -7.49 2.32 -0.48
C TRP A 51 -6.77 2.36 -1.85
N ASP A 52 -5.77 3.24 -2.03
CA ASP A 52 -5.10 3.40 -3.34
C ASP A 52 -4.23 2.18 -3.71
N PHE A 53 -3.76 1.42 -2.71
CA PHE A 53 -3.10 0.13 -2.90
C PHE A 53 -3.97 -0.85 -3.71
N MET A 54 -5.27 -0.92 -3.40
CA MET A 54 -6.21 -1.75 -4.17
C MET A 54 -6.23 -1.35 -5.65
N SER A 55 -6.04 -0.07 -5.97
CA SER A 55 -6.00 0.39 -7.36
C SER A 55 -4.75 -0.09 -8.11
N LEU A 56 -3.59 -0.17 -7.43
CA LEU A 56 -2.39 -0.80 -7.98
C LEU A 56 -2.62 -2.30 -8.22
N LEU A 57 -3.21 -3.00 -7.24
CA LEU A 57 -3.54 -4.42 -7.36
C LEU A 57 -4.49 -4.68 -8.53
N LYS A 58 -5.54 -3.86 -8.70
CA LYS A 58 -6.47 -3.97 -9.84
C LYS A 58 -5.82 -3.65 -11.17
N ALA A 59 -4.90 -2.68 -11.23
CA ALA A 59 -4.12 -2.42 -12.43
C ALA A 59 -3.29 -3.66 -12.81
N LEU A 60 -2.58 -4.27 -11.85
CA LEU A 60 -1.82 -5.50 -12.08
C LEU A 60 -2.72 -6.68 -12.46
N GLN A 61 -3.87 -6.85 -11.81
CA GLN A 61 -4.83 -7.91 -12.13
C GLN A 61 -5.32 -7.80 -13.58
N ARG A 62 -5.64 -6.59 -14.05
CA ARG A 62 -6.07 -6.35 -15.44
C ARG A 62 -4.99 -6.69 -16.46
N GLU A 63 -3.75 -6.32 -16.17
CA GLU A 63 -2.59 -6.49 -17.06
C GLU A 63 -2.04 -7.92 -17.07
N LEU A 64 -1.98 -8.56 -15.90
CA LEU A 64 -1.31 -9.85 -15.71
C LEU A 64 -2.27 -11.03 -15.74
N THR A 65 -3.57 -10.81 -15.57
CA THR A 65 -4.61 -11.84 -15.63
C THR A 65 -5.62 -11.55 -16.76
N CYS A 66 -6.83 -12.11 -16.66
CA CYS A 66 -7.93 -11.81 -17.56
C CYS A 66 -9.20 -11.57 -16.73
N VAL A 67 -9.71 -10.35 -16.78
CA VAL A 67 -10.97 -9.92 -16.15
C VAL A 67 -12.04 -9.54 -17.19
N GLU A 68 -11.75 -9.82 -18.47
CA GLU A 68 -12.59 -9.47 -19.62
C GLU A 68 -13.32 -10.71 -20.17
N VAL A 69 -14.42 -10.48 -20.90
CA VAL A 69 -15.14 -11.53 -21.63
C VAL A 69 -15.07 -11.32 -23.15
N PRO A 70 -14.84 -12.37 -23.96
CA PRO A 70 -14.61 -13.76 -23.56
C PRO A 70 -13.25 -13.98 -22.89
N TRP A 71 -13.20 -14.93 -21.95
CA TRP A 71 -11.99 -15.24 -21.19
C TRP A 71 -10.91 -15.87 -22.07
N VAL A 72 -9.69 -15.34 -21.97
CA VAL A 72 -8.48 -15.89 -22.60
C VAL A 72 -7.33 -15.81 -21.60
N PRO A 73 -6.56 -16.89 -21.35
CA PRO A 73 -5.43 -16.83 -20.46
C PRO A 73 -4.34 -15.88 -20.98
N ARG A 74 -3.81 -15.01 -20.10
CA ARG A 74 -2.73 -14.06 -20.41
C ARG A 74 -1.50 -14.29 -19.53
N GLY A 75 -0.32 -13.96 -20.04
CA GLY A 75 0.92 -13.90 -19.27
C GLY A 75 1.36 -15.23 -18.62
N ASN A 76 2.27 -15.10 -17.64
CA ASN A 76 2.85 -16.22 -16.90
C ASN A 76 1.84 -16.81 -15.90
N PRO A 77 1.60 -18.14 -15.87
CA PRO A 77 0.76 -18.79 -14.86
C PRO A 77 1.17 -18.49 -13.40
N ALA A 78 2.46 -18.38 -13.09
CA ALA A 78 2.95 -18.11 -11.74
C ALA A 78 2.59 -16.69 -11.27
N THR A 79 2.82 -15.69 -12.11
CA THR A 79 2.41 -14.30 -11.84
C THR A 79 0.90 -14.16 -11.73
N ARG A 80 0.14 -14.87 -12.57
CA ARG A 80 -1.33 -14.91 -12.45
C ARG A 80 -1.79 -15.47 -11.12
N ARG A 81 -1.15 -16.56 -10.67
CA ARG A 81 -1.47 -17.18 -9.39
C ARG A 81 -1.17 -16.21 -8.25
N LEU A 82 0.02 -15.60 -8.23
CA LEU A 82 0.41 -14.58 -7.25
C LEU A 82 -0.65 -13.47 -7.16
N ILE A 83 -0.98 -12.83 -8.29
CA ILE A 83 -1.91 -11.69 -8.27
C ILE A 83 -3.31 -12.12 -7.80
N ASN A 84 -3.79 -13.30 -8.18
CA ASN A 84 -5.08 -13.78 -7.70
C ASN A 84 -5.05 -14.19 -6.22
N ASP A 85 -3.94 -14.73 -5.71
CA ASP A 85 -3.76 -15.03 -4.28
C ASP A 85 -3.77 -13.73 -3.47
N ILE A 86 -3.04 -12.70 -3.90
CA ILE A 86 -3.08 -11.39 -3.25
C ILE A 86 -4.48 -10.77 -3.33
N VAL A 87 -5.20 -10.92 -4.45
CA VAL A 87 -6.60 -10.46 -4.54
C VAL A 87 -7.50 -11.19 -3.55
N LEU A 88 -7.34 -12.51 -3.38
CA LEU A 88 -8.08 -13.28 -2.39
C LEU A 88 -7.83 -12.72 -0.98
N GLU A 89 -6.58 -12.40 -0.66
CA GLU A 89 -6.15 -11.92 0.66
C GLU A 89 -6.48 -10.45 0.92
N GLU A 90 -6.50 -9.59 -0.09
CA GLU A 90 -6.69 -8.15 0.11
C GLU A 90 -8.15 -7.71 -0.10
N GLU A 91 -8.83 -8.28 -1.09
CA GLU A 91 -10.20 -7.92 -1.45
C GLU A 91 -11.25 -8.79 -0.76
N THR A 92 -10.92 -10.05 -0.45
CA THR A 92 -11.89 -11.04 0.03
C THR A 92 -11.32 -11.93 1.14
N ASP A 93 -10.55 -11.35 2.07
CA ASP A 93 -10.10 -12.05 3.27
C ASP A 93 -11.28 -12.41 4.18
N VAL A 94 -10.97 -12.88 5.38
CA VAL A 94 -11.94 -13.11 6.45
C VAL A 94 -11.72 -12.15 7.62
N ASP A 95 -12.80 -11.75 8.28
CA ASP A 95 -12.80 -11.03 9.55
C ASP A 95 -12.59 -11.99 10.75
N PRO A 96 -12.45 -11.49 11.99
CA PRO A 96 -12.21 -12.33 13.17
C PRO A 96 -13.28 -13.41 13.40
N GLU A 97 -14.49 -13.20 12.91
CA GLU A 97 -15.60 -14.14 12.98
C GLU A 97 -15.65 -15.13 11.81
N GLY A 98 -14.73 -15.00 10.84
CA GLY A 98 -14.64 -15.85 9.65
C GLY A 98 -15.55 -15.41 8.50
N ASN A 99 -16.14 -14.22 8.56
CA ASN A 99 -16.97 -13.70 7.47
C ASN A 99 -16.11 -12.99 6.43
N PRO A 100 -16.48 -13.01 5.14
CA PRO A 100 -15.74 -12.30 4.09
C PRO A 100 -15.63 -10.78 4.36
N ALA A 101 -14.42 -10.25 4.24
CA ALA A 101 -14.11 -8.83 4.33
C ALA A 101 -12.81 -8.48 3.60
N SER A 102 -12.76 -7.34 2.94
CA SER A 102 -11.49 -6.78 2.43
C SER A 102 -10.65 -6.20 3.56
N HIS A 103 -9.33 -6.13 3.35
CA HIS A 103 -8.42 -5.41 4.23
C HIS A 103 -8.80 -3.92 4.39
N PHE A 104 -9.28 -3.28 3.33
CA PHE A 104 -9.81 -1.92 3.40
C PHE A 104 -11.02 -1.81 4.33
N GLU A 105 -11.97 -2.75 4.25
CA GLU A 105 -13.14 -2.78 5.14
C GLU A 105 -12.73 -3.05 6.59
N LEU A 106 -11.78 -3.94 6.84
CA LEU A 106 -11.22 -4.19 8.17
C LEU A 106 -10.56 -2.92 8.74
N TYR A 107 -9.81 -2.19 7.92
CA TYR A 107 -9.21 -0.91 8.33
C TYR A 107 -10.29 0.14 8.65
N LEU A 108 -11.33 0.24 7.83
CA LEU A 108 -12.42 1.19 8.04
C LEU A 108 -13.26 0.83 9.28
N ARG A 109 -13.51 -0.46 9.53
CA ARG A 109 -14.11 -0.94 10.79
C ARG A 109 -13.25 -0.57 11.99
N SER A 110 -11.94 -0.78 11.90
CA SER A 110 -10.97 -0.38 12.93
C SER A 110 -11.00 1.12 13.24
N MET A 111 -11.12 1.96 12.20
CA MET A 111 -11.28 3.40 12.39
C MET A 111 -12.53 3.74 13.19
N ARG A 112 -13.66 3.10 12.87
CA ARG A 112 -14.92 3.31 13.59
C ARG A 112 -14.84 2.81 15.03
N GLU A 113 -14.22 1.64 15.25
CA GLU A 113 -14.01 1.04 16.56
C GLU A 113 -13.19 1.95 17.49
N CYS A 114 -12.12 2.55 16.96
CA CYS A 114 -11.27 3.45 17.72
C CYS A 114 -11.79 4.89 17.75
N GLY A 115 -12.81 5.25 16.96
CA GLY A 115 -13.41 6.59 16.89
C GLY A 115 -12.67 7.60 16.02
N ALA A 116 -11.93 7.15 15.01
CA ALA A 116 -11.35 8.00 13.97
C ALA A 116 -12.43 8.49 12.98
N ASP A 117 -12.27 9.70 12.44
CA ASP A 117 -13.21 10.23 11.44
C ASP A 117 -13.07 9.49 10.10
N THR A 118 -14.15 8.84 9.68
CA THR A 118 -14.23 8.09 8.41
C THR A 118 -14.91 8.87 7.30
N ALA A 119 -15.52 10.02 7.62
CA ALA A 119 -16.30 10.78 6.65
C ALA A 119 -15.48 11.23 5.43
N PRO A 120 -14.19 11.62 5.52
CA PRO A 120 -13.39 11.97 4.34
C PRO A 120 -13.26 10.82 3.34
N ILE A 121 -12.88 9.61 3.78
CA ILE A 121 -12.71 8.48 2.88
C ILE A 121 -14.06 7.99 2.32
N GLU A 122 -15.12 8.05 3.12
CA GLU A 122 -16.47 7.71 2.64
C GLU A 122 -16.97 8.71 1.58
N ARG A 123 -16.67 10.02 1.73
CA ARG A 123 -16.94 11.03 0.70
C ARG A 123 -16.16 10.77 -0.59
N LEU A 124 -14.89 10.35 -0.49
CA LEU A 124 -14.09 9.95 -1.65
C LEU A 124 -14.79 8.83 -2.41
N LEU A 125 -15.16 7.74 -1.72
CA LEU A 125 -15.81 6.58 -2.33
C LEU A 125 -17.16 6.96 -2.96
N ALA A 126 -17.95 7.80 -2.31
CA ALA A 126 -19.22 8.27 -2.85
C ALA A 126 -19.04 9.11 -4.13
N ALA A 127 -18.05 10.00 -4.15
CA ALA A 127 -17.70 10.80 -5.33
C ALA A 127 -17.23 9.93 -6.50
N LEU A 128 -16.36 8.94 -6.24
CA LEU A 128 -15.91 7.98 -7.25
C LEU A 128 -17.07 7.13 -7.79
N ALA A 129 -17.98 6.67 -6.93
CA ALA A 129 -19.17 5.94 -7.32
C ALA A 129 -20.12 6.79 -8.19
N ALA A 130 -20.11 8.11 -8.03
CA ALA A 130 -20.83 9.06 -8.88
C ALA A 130 -20.12 9.35 -10.22
N GLY A 131 -18.91 8.82 -10.43
CA GLY A 131 -18.13 8.98 -11.66
C GLY A 131 -17.17 10.17 -11.67
N ASP A 132 -16.93 10.81 -10.52
CA ASP A 132 -15.97 11.90 -10.44
C ASP A 132 -14.53 11.40 -10.70
N PRO A 133 -13.69 12.17 -11.39
CA PRO A 133 -12.25 11.89 -11.46
C PRO A 133 -11.60 11.88 -10.07
N VAL A 134 -10.55 11.07 -9.89
CA VAL A 134 -9.88 10.88 -8.58
C VAL A 134 -9.46 12.20 -7.93
N GLY A 135 -8.87 13.13 -8.70
CA GLY A 135 -8.47 14.43 -8.18
C GLY A 135 -9.65 15.27 -7.65
N GLU A 136 -10.78 15.27 -8.35
CA GLU A 136 -11.99 15.98 -7.91
C GLU A 136 -12.61 15.29 -6.68
N ALA A 137 -12.63 13.96 -6.67
CA ALA A 137 -13.12 13.17 -5.55
C ALA A 137 -12.31 13.44 -4.26
N LEU A 138 -10.97 13.55 -4.37
CA LEU A 138 -10.09 13.91 -3.26
C LEU A 138 -10.36 15.31 -2.70
N VAL A 139 -10.62 16.28 -3.58
CA VAL A 139 -10.99 17.65 -3.17
C VAL A 139 -12.35 17.64 -2.46
N LYS A 140 -13.35 16.94 -2.99
CA LYS A 140 -14.69 16.80 -2.36
C LYS A 140 -14.61 16.06 -1.02
N ALA A 141 -13.69 15.10 -0.90
CA ALA A 141 -13.38 14.40 0.35
C ALA A 141 -12.75 15.32 1.40
N GLN A 142 -12.20 16.48 0.99
CA GLN A 142 -11.36 17.35 1.82
C GLN A 142 -10.13 16.59 2.34
N ALA A 143 -9.54 15.74 1.51
CA ALA A 143 -8.32 15.03 1.87
C ALA A 143 -7.16 16.02 2.10
N PRO A 144 -6.29 15.80 3.11
CA PRO A 144 -5.10 16.62 3.32
C PRO A 144 -4.22 16.71 2.07
N ALA A 145 -3.50 17.81 1.87
CA ALA A 145 -2.69 18.01 0.67
C ALA A 145 -1.67 16.88 0.43
N SER A 146 -1.00 16.41 1.50
CA SER A 146 -0.07 15.28 1.46
C SER A 146 -0.74 13.98 0.99
N VAL A 147 -1.99 13.74 1.40
CA VAL A 147 -2.81 12.60 0.96
C VAL A 147 -3.18 12.75 -0.52
N GLN A 148 -3.59 13.95 -0.95
CA GLN A 148 -3.95 14.19 -2.34
C GLN A 148 -2.77 13.93 -3.27
N GLU A 149 -1.60 14.48 -2.96
CA GLU A 149 -0.38 14.27 -3.73
C GLU A 149 -0.01 12.78 -3.77
N PHE A 150 -0.01 12.11 -2.62
CA PHE A 150 0.32 10.68 -2.54
C PHE A 150 -0.58 9.80 -3.40
N VAL A 151 -1.91 10.01 -3.34
CA VAL A 151 -2.88 9.26 -4.13
C VAL A 151 -2.74 9.60 -5.63
N LEU A 152 -2.62 10.88 -5.98
CA LEU A 152 -2.47 11.29 -7.38
C LEU A 152 -1.18 10.73 -8.01
N ASP A 153 -0.10 10.60 -7.23
CA ASP A 153 1.13 9.95 -7.66
C ASP A 153 0.90 8.48 -8.05
N THR A 154 0.11 7.75 -7.26
CA THR A 154 -0.31 6.37 -7.59
C THR A 154 -1.07 6.31 -8.91
N PHE A 155 -2.06 7.18 -9.08
CA PHE A 155 -2.87 7.17 -10.30
C PHE A 155 -2.07 7.60 -11.53
N ARG A 156 -1.12 8.54 -11.41
CA ARG A 156 -0.17 8.87 -12.49
C ARG A 156 0.68 7.67 -12.92
N ILE A 157 1.06 6.80 -11.99
CA ILE A 157 1.78 5.55 -12.31
C ILE A 157 0.87 4.58 -13.06
N ILE A 158 -0.38 4.40 -12.60
CA ILE A 158 -1.37 3.54 -13.26
C ILE A 158 -1.68 4.03 -14.68
N GLU A 159 -1.95 5.32 -14.83
CA GLU A 159 -2.29 5.99 -16.10
C GLU A 159 -1.13 5.98 -17.11
N SER A 160 0.11 5.76 -16.65
CA SER A 160 1.25 5.62 -17.55
C SER A 160 1.15 4.42 -18.49
N GLY A 161 0.27 3.44 -18.18
CA GLY A 161 0.07 2.24 -18.99
C GLY A 161 1.30 1.32 -19.05
N LYS A 162 2.19 1.42 -18.06
CA LYS A 162 3.45 0.66 -17.98
C LYS A 162 3.38 -0.39 -16.87
N PRO A 163 3.12 -1.68 -17.20
CA PRO A 163 2.99 -2.72 -16.18
C PRO A 163 4.22 -2.87 -15.27
N HIS A 164 5.44 -2.72 -15.81
CA HIS A 164 6.69 -2.78 -15.02
C HIS A 164 6.83 -1.62 -14.02
N ALA A 165 6.24 -0.45 -14.33
CA ALA A 165 6.21 0.69 -13.41
C ALA A 165 5.21 0.43 -12.27
N VAL A 166 3.99 -0.04 -12.59
CA VAL A 166 2.99 -0.42 -11.59
C VAL A 166 3.51 -1.53 -10.69
N ALA A 167 4.15 -2.56 -11.26
CA ALA A 167 4.74 -3.65 -10.51
C ALA A 167 5.87 -3.16 -9.59
N ALA A 168 6.72 -2.22 -10.03
CA ALA A 168 7.75 -1.66 -9.18
C ALA A 168 7.19 -0.82 -8.02
N ALA A 169 6.13 -0.03 -8.28
CA ALA A 169 5.42 0.71 -7.24
C ALA A 169 4.79 -0.24 -6.21
N PHE A 170 4.14 -1.31 -6.68
CA PHE A 170 3.53 -2.35 -5.85
C PHE A 170 4.56 -3.09 -4.99
N THR A 171 5.63 -3.60 -5.61
CA THR A 171 6.64 -4.43 -4.94
C THR A 171 7.54 -3.65 -4.00
N PHE A 172 8.00 -2.45 -4.39
CA PHE A 172 9.04 -1.73 -3.63
C PHE A 172 8.57 -0.42 -3.00
N GLY A 173 7.50 0.17 -3.52
CA GLY A 173 6.97 1.45 -3.05
C GLY A 173 5.92 1.32 -1.95
N ARG A 174 5.29 0.14 -1.84
CA ARG A 174 4.12 -0.11 -1.00
C ARG A 174 4.24 -1.31 -0.07
N GLU A 175 5.39 -1.99 -0.08
CA GLU A 175 5.78 -2.90 1.00
C GLU A 175 5.93 -2.06 2.28
N ASP A 176 4.85 -1.96 3.05
CA ASP A 176 4.87 -1.28 4.34
C ASP A 176 5.70 -2.15 5.28
N VAL A 177 6.96 -1.74 5.49
CA VAL A 177 7.75 -2.23 6.61
C VAL A 177 7.08 -1.68 7.87
N ILE A 178 6.06 -2.38 8.36
CA ILE A 178 5.45 -2.08 9.65
C ILE A 178 6.50 -2.43 10.70
N PRO A 179 7.13 -1.44 11.38
CA PRO A 179 8.21 -1.75 12.30
C PRO A 179 7.63 -2.43 13.54
N ASP A 180 8.38 -3.34 14.14
CA ASP A 180 7.96 -4.00 15.40
C ASP A 180 7.55 -3.00 16.47
N MET A 181 8.22 -1.84 16.55
CA MET A 181 7.87 -0.76 17.47
C MET A 181 6.42 -0.26 17.30
N PHE A 182 5.91 -0.13 16.06
CA PHE A 182 4.52 0.28 15.83
C PHE A 182 3.55 -0.80 16.33
N ARG A 183 3.89 -2.07 16.14
CA ARG A 183 3.10 -3.20 16.66
C ARG A 183 3.04 -3.18 18.19
N HIS A 184 4.17 -2.96 18.85
CA HIS A 184 4.23 -2.81 20.31
C HIS A 184 3.37 -1.65 20.80
N LEU A 185 3.44 -0.49 20.14
CA LEU A 185 2.57 0.64 20.47
C LEU A 185 1.08 0.28 20.36
N VAL A 186 0.66 -0.39 19.27
CA VAL A 186 -0.74 -0.77 19.09
C VAL A 186 -1.17 -1.79 20.15
N HIS A 187 -0.30 -2.73 20.50
CA HIS A 187 -0.54 -3.67 21.59
C HIS A 187 -0.73 -2.93 22.93
N ASP A 188 0.15 -1.99 23.26
CA ASP A 188 0.07 -1.20 24.49
C ASP A 188 -1.22 -0.35 24.53
N LEU A 189 -1.58 0.27 23.40
CA LEU A 189 -2.83 1.03 23.29
C LEU A 189 -4.05 0.12 23.45
N ARG A 190 -4.03 -1.08 22.88
CA ARG A 190 -5.12 -2.07 23.05
C ARG A 190 -5.30 -2.47 24.51
N GLN A 191 -4.20 -2.70 25.25
CA GLN A 191 -4.28 -3.00 26.69
C GLN A 191 -4.87 -1.83 27.49
N ARG A 192 -4.55 -0.59 27.11
CA ARG A 192 -5.05 0.62 27.76
C ARG A 192 -6.50 0.95 27.39
N PHE A 193 -6.95 0.57 26.19
CA PHE A 193 -8.28 0.83 25.66
C PHE A 193 -8.93 -0.47 25.13
N PRO A 194 -9.32 -1.41 26.01
CA PRO A 194 -9.90 -2.68 25.59
C PRO A 194 -11.16 -2.51 24.73
N GLY A 195 -11.28 -3.29 23.65
CA GLY A 195 -12.42 -3.26 22.73
C GLY A 195 -12.46 -2.07 21.76
N GLN A 196 -11.39 -1.27 21.66
CA GLN A 196 -11.30 -0.16 20.70
C GLN A 196 -10.29 -0.40 19.56
N LEU A 197 -9.50 -1.47 19.64
CA LEU A 197 -8.41 -1.79 18.71
C LEU A 197 -8.34 -3.29 18.37
N ASP A 198 -9.38 -4.06 18.65
CA ASP A 198 -9.38 -5.51 18.41
C ASP A 198 -9.36 -5.81 16.91
N THR A 199 -10.18 -5.12 16.10
CA THR A 199 -10.15 -5.27 14.64
C THR A 199 -8.82 -4.79 14.06
N PHE A 200 -8.25 -3.72 14.61
CA PHE A 200 -6.99 -3.17 14.12
C PHE A 200 -5.81 -4.11 14.40
N THR A 201 -5.81 -4.74 15.57
CA THR A 201 -4.80 -5.73 15.93
C THR A 201 -4.92 -6.95 15.03
N TYR A 202 -6.13 -7.43 14.78
CA TYR A 202 -6.37 -8.49 13.81
C TYR A 202 -5.85 -8.12 12.41
N TYR A 203 -6.19 -6.94 11.91
CA TYR A 203 -5.69 -6.44 10.62
C TYR A 203 -4.15 -6.46 10.55
N LEU A 204 -3.46 -6.01 11.58
CA LEU A 204 -1.99 -6.02 11.63
C LEU A 204 -1.42 -7.44 11.70
N ASP A 205 -2.06 -8.34 12.47
CA ASP A 205 -1.64 -9.74 12.58
C ASP A 205 -1.81 -10.46 11.24
N ARG A 206 -2.86 -10.16 10.47
CA ARG A 206 -3.05 -10.67 9.10
C ARG A 206 -1.91 -10.25 8.18
N HIS A 207 -1.44 -9.00 8.26
CA HIS A 207 -0.28 -8.54 7.48
C HIS A 207 1.05 -9.20 7.87
N ILE A 208 1.14 -9.87 9.03
CA ILE A 208 2.30 -10.68 9.42
C ILE A 208 2.15 -12.12 8.92
N GLN A 209 0.93 -12.66 9.04
CA GLN A 209 0.63 -14.05 8.67
C GLN A 209 0.54 -14.26 7.15
N LEU A 210 0.13 -13.21 6.42
CA LEU A 210 0.15 -13.15 4.97
C LEU A 210 1.60 -12.91 4.55
N ASP A 211 2.28 -14.03 4.34
CA ASP A 211 3.71 -14.24 4.42
C ASP A 211 4.55 -13.30 3.53
N GLU A 212 5.35 -12.42 4.15
CA GLU A 212 6.44 -11.69 3.47
C GLU A 212 7.43 -12.68 2.79
N GLU A 213 7.56 -13.91 3.30
CA GLU A 213 8.49 -14.91 2.74
C GLU A 213 8.02 -15.51 1.41
N VAL A 214 6.71 -15.49 1.12
CA VAL A 214 6.15 -16.01 -0.14
C VAL A 214 5.89 -14.89 -1.13
N HIS A 215 5.27 -13.80 -0.70
CA HIS A 215 4.84 -12.74 -1.61
C HIS A 215 5.99 -11.89 -2.11
N THR A 216 6.98 -11.57 -1.26
CA THR A 216 8.09 -10.70 -1.66
C THR A 216 8.96 -11.33 -2.76
N PRO A 217 9.39 -12.61 -2.68
CA PRO A 217 10.12 -13.24 -3.78
C PRO A 217 9.33 -13.32 -5.09
N LEU A 218 8.02 -13.59 -5.00
CA LEU A 218 7.14 -13.67 -6.18
C LEU A 218 6.86 -12.28 -6.78
N ALA A 219 6.73 -11.24 -5.96
CA ALA A 219 6.57 -9.85 -6.40
C ALA A 219 7.85 -9.31 -7.07
N GLN A 220 9.03 -9.70 -6.57
CA GLN A 220 10.30 -9.42 -7.25
C GLN A 220 10.40 -10.18 -8.58
N GLN A 221 9.96 -11.44 -8.60
CA GLN A 221 9.92 -12.23 -9.83
C GLN A 221 8.99 -11.60 -10.88
N MET A 222 7.83 -11.08 -10.47
CA MET A 222 6.94 -10.31 -11.35
C MET A 222 7.65 -9.10 -11.97
N VAL A 223 8.42 -8.33 -11.19
CA VAL A 223 9.22 -7.21 -11.72
C VAL A 223 10.27 -7.72 -12.71
N ARG A 224 11.00 -8.79 -12.40
CA ARG A 224 11.98 -9.39 -13.31
C ARG A 224 11.35 -9.75 -14.65
N GLU A 225 10.18 -10.37 -14.65
CA GLU A 225 9.50 -10.81 -15.87
C GLU A 225 8.99 -9.64 -16.71
N LEU A 226 8.43 -8.62 -16.05
CA LEU A 226 7.93 -7.43 -16.73
C LEU A 226 9.07 -6.57 -17.31
N CYS A 227 10.21 -6.50 -16.63
CA CYS A 227 11.38 -5.78 -17.13
C CYS A 227 12.16 -6.58 -18.19
N GLY A 228 12.30 -7.89 -18.01
CA GLY A 228 13.09 -8.77 -18.87
C GLY A 228 14.52 -8.26 -19.04
N THR A 229 15.02 -8.25 -20.27
CA THR A 229 16.33 -7.71 -20.64
C THR A 229 16.31 -6.22 -21.01
N ASN A 230 15.17 -5.53 -20.83
CA ASN A 230 15.01 -4.15 -21.27
C ASN A 230 15.53 -3.16 -20.21
N ALA A 231 16.68 -2.56 -20.48
CA ALA A 231 17.33 -1.60 -19.58
C ALA A 231 16.45 -0.37 -19.26
N GLN A 232 15.62 0.10 -20.22
CA GLN A 232 14.70 1.21 -19.98
C GLN A 232 13.62 0.84 -18.97
N ARG A 233 13.10 -0.41 -19.02
CA ARG A 233 12.11 -0.86 -18.03
C ARG A 233 12.70 -0.92 -16.62
N TRP A 234 13.92 -1.44 -16.49
CA TRP A 234 14.63 -1.45 -15.21
C TRP A 234 14.89 -0.04 -14.67
N GLN A 235 15.31 0.89 -15.53
CA GLN A 235 15.49 2.29 -15.16
C GLN A 235 14.19 2.91 -14.65
N GLU A 236 13.10 2.75 -15.40
CA GLU A 236 11.78 3.28 -15.05
C GLU A 236 11.23 2.67 -13.75
N SER A 237 11.38 1.36 -13.57
CA SER A 237 11.00 0.67 -12.33
C SER A 237 11.76 1.21 -11.12
N ARG A 238 13.07 1.47 -11.26
CA ARG A 238 13.88 2.07 -10.20
C ARG A 238 13.41 3.49 -9.87
N GLU A 239 13.18 4.33 -10.87
CA GLU A 239 12.71 5.70 -10.68
C GLU A 239 11.33 5.76 -10.01
N VAL A 240 10.43 4.87 -10.41
CA VAL A 240 9.09 4.77 -9.84
C VAL A 240 9.16 4.30 -8.39
N ALA A 241 9.93 3.25 -8.10
CA ALA A 241 10.10 2.76 -6.73
C ALA A 241 10.69 3.84 -5.81
N ALA A 242 11.73 4.56 -6.27
CA ALA A 242 12.32 5.66 -5.51
C ALA A 242 11.32 6.79 -5.25
N ARG A 243 10.52 7.15 -6.26
CA ARG A 243 9.46 8.17 -6.14
C ARG A 243 8.38 7.75 -5.15
N CYS A 244 7.94 6.48 -5.17
CA CYS A 244 6.95 5.97 -4.23
C CYS A 244 7.46 6.06 -2.79
N MET A 245 8.73 5.74 -2.54
CA MET A 245 9.34 5.90 -1.22
C MET A 245 9.35 7.37 -0.77
N GLN A 246 9.67 8.31 -1.67
CA GLN A 246 9.63 9.74 -1.37
C GLN A 246 8.21 10.25 -1.10
N ALA A 247 7.23 9.82 -1.91
CA ALA A 247 5.83 10.15 -1.71
C ALA A 247 5.32 9.64 -0.35
N ARG A 248 5.76 8.44 0.07
CA ARG A 248 5.44 7.90 1.39
C ARG A 248 6.02 8.75 2.52
N VAL A 249 7.28 9.21 2.40
CA VAL A 249 7.85 10.16 3.36
C VAL A 249 7.01 11.43 3.43
N ALA A 250 6.63 12.02 2.29
CA ALA A 250 5.82 13.24 2.26
C ALA A 250 4.42 13.05 2.89
N LEU A 251 3.79 11.89 2.66
CA LEU A 251 2.56 11.51 3.35
C LEU A 251 2.75 11.51 4.88
N TRP A 252 3.82 10.87 5.35
CA TRP A 252 4.12 10.78 6.77
C TRP A 252 4.54 12.13 7.40
N ASP A 253 5.19 13.01 6.66
CA ASP A 253 5.46 14.39 7.08
C ASP A 253 4.14 15.17 7.27
N GLY A 254 3.17 14.96 6.37
CA GLY A 254 1.82 15.50 6.53
C GLY A 254 1.13 15.00 7.80
N ILE A 255 1.21 13.70 8.09
CA ILE A 255 0.68 13.13 9.35
C ILE A 255 1.33 13.79 10.56
N ARG A 256 2.66 13.91 10.58
CA ARG A 256 3.38 14.53 11.72
C ARG A 256 3.01 15.99 11.91
N THR A 257 2.74 16.71 10.82
CA THR A 257 2.28 18.10 10.87
C THR A 257 0.93 18.21 11.58
N ASP A 258 -0.03 17.35 11.23
CA ASP A 258 -1.37 17.34 11.85
C ASP A 258 -1.34 16.84 13.31
N LEU A 259 -0.45 15.88 13.62
CA LEU A 259 -0.22 15.44 14.99
C LEU A 259 0.27 16.59 15.88
N ALA A 260 1.22 17.39 15.39
CA ALA A 260 1.76 18.53 16.14
C ALA A 260 0.71 19.61 16.42
N GLN A 261 -0.29 19.78 15.53
CA GLN A 261 -1.41 20.70 15.73
C GLN A 261 -2.43 20.21 16.76
N THR A 262 -2.54 18.89 16.94
CA THR A 262 -3.47 18.28 17.91
C THR A 262 -2.91 18.29 19.34
N GLN A 263 -1.58 18.40 19.47
CA GLN A 263 -0.86 18.41 20.75
C GLN A 263 -0.60 19.83 21.30
N GLY A 264 -0.86 20.88 20.51
CA GLY A 264 -0.72 22.30 20.91
C GLY A 264 -2.06 22.90 21.32
#